data_AF-A0A3B9BDB4-F1
#
_entry.id   AF-A0A3B9BDB4-F1
#
_cell.length_a   1.000
_cell.length_b   1.000
_cell.length_c   1.000
_cell.angle_alpha   90.00
_cell.angle_beta   90.00
_cell.angle_gamma   90.00
#
_symmetry.space_group_name_H-M   'P 1'
#
loop_
_entity.id
_entity.type
_entity.pdbx_description
1 polymer ?
#
loop_
_entity_poly.entity_id
_entity_poly.type
_entity_poly.pdbx_seq_one_letter_code
_entity_poly.pdbx_strand_id
1 'polypeptide(L)'
;MIDLFASPIILGLVLLGTTLGITVGAIPGLTGTMLIALSLPLTFSMEPVSGLVLLVAMYVGAVSGGLISATLLRMPGTPAAIMTTLDGF
;
A
#
# COMPACT_ATOMS: atom_id res chain seq x y z
N MET A 1 -12.29 15.13 16.19
CA MET A 1 -11.67 13.79 15.97
C MET A 1 -12.51 12.96 15.01
N ILE A 2 -13.84 12.96 15.17
CA ILE A 2 -14.75 12.27 14.23
C ILE A 2 -14.73 12.89 12.82
N ASP A 3 -14.47 14.20 12.74
CA ASP A 3 -14.44 14.98 11.50
C ASP A 3 -13.32 14.53 10.55
N LEU A 4 -12.27 13.91 11.07
CA LEU A 4 -11.17 13.36 10.27
C LEU A 4 -11.66 12.22 9.37
N PHE A 5 -12.53 11.35 9.90
CA PHE A 5 -13.05 10.19 9.18
C PHE A 5 -14.08 10.57 8.12
N ALA A 6 -14.76 11.70 8.28
CA ALA A 6 -15.74 12.22 7.33
C ALA A 6 -15.12 13.21 6.32
N SER A 7 -13.84 13.54 6.46
CA SER A 7 -13.17 14.54 5.63
C SER A 7 -13.00 14.04 4.17
N PRO A 8 -13.57 14.74 3.17
CA PRO A 8 -13.50 14.29 1.78
C PRO A 8 -12.07 14.17 1.25
N ILE A 9 -11.16 15.06 1.68
CA ILE A 9 -9.75 15.02 1.26
C ILE A 9 -9.03 13.78 1.81
N ILE A 10 -9.29 13.42 3.08
CA ILE A 10 -8.70 12.25 3.72
C ILE A 10 -9.22 10.97 3.05
N LEU A 11 -10.52 10.89 2.78
CA LEU A 11 -11.10 9.76 2.05
C LEU A 11 -10.52 9.63 0.63
N GLY A 12 -10.32 10.76 -0.06
CA GLY A 12 -9.65 10.79 -1.35
C GLY A 12 -8.21 10.29 -1.29
N LEU A 13 -7.44 10.70 -0.28
CA LEU A 13 -6.07 10.23 -0.07
C LEU A 13 -6.00 8.74 0.30
N VAL A 14 -6.97 8.24 1.08
CA VAL A 14 -7.08 6.80 1.37
C VAL A 14 -7.36 6.02 0.10
N LEU A 15 -8.34 6.46 -0.71
CA LEU A 15 -8.65 5.80 -1.98
C LEU A 15 -7.44 5.81 -2.93
N LEU A 16 -6.77 6.96 -3.07
CA LEU A 16 -5.59 7.10 -3.92
C LEU A 16 -4.43 6.22 -3.39
N GLY A 17 -4.13 6.31 -2.10
CA GLY A 17 -3.06 5.56 -1.49
C GLY A 17 -3.28 4.06 -1.57
N THR A 18 -4.48 3.57 -1.24
CA THR A 18 -4.79 2.13 -1.33
C THR A 18 -4.74 1.61 -2.76
N THR A 19 -5.30 2.34 -3.74
CA THR A 19 -5.27 1.93 -5.15
C THR A 19 -3.84 1.87 -5.70
N LEU A 20 -3.04 2.92 -5.46
CA LEU A 20 -1.62 2.93 -5.81
C LEU A 20 -0.87 1.79 -5.11
N GLY A 21 -1.11 1.60 -3.82
CA GLY A 21 -0.55 0.51 -3.03
C GLY A 21 -0.82 -0.84 -3.68
N ILE A 22 -2.08 -1.16 -3.99
CA ILE A 22 -2.46 -2.44 -4.61
C ILE A 22 -1.74 -2.62 -5.95
N THR A 23 -1.75 -1.61 -6.82
CA THR A 23 -1.09 -1.70 -8.13
C THR A 23 0.41 -1.93 -8.02
N VAL A 24 1.07 -1.24 -7.09
CA VAL A 24 2.51 -1.36 -6.88
C VAL A 24 2.85 -2.69 -6.20
N GLY A 25 2.08 -3.12 -5.20
CA GLY A 25 2.26 -4.40 -4.50
C GLY A 25 2.00 -5.61 -5.40
N ALA A 26 1.21 -5.46 -6.45
CA ALA A 26 1.02 -6.49 -7.46
C ALA A 26 2.26 -6.71 -8.35
N ILE A 27 3.26 -5.83 -8.30
CA ILE A 27 4.52 -5.98 -9.04
C ILE A 27 5.44 -6.94 -8.28
N PRO A 28 5.89 -8.05 -8.90
CA PRO A 28 6.81 -9.00 -8.25
C PRO A 28 8.08 -8.33 -7.74
N GLY A 29 8.47 -8.66 -6.50
CA GLY A 29 9.68 -8.14 -5.87
C GLY A 29 9.58 -6.72 -5.29
N LEU A 30 8.45 -6.02 -5.45
CA LEU A 30 8.25 -4.69 -4.86
C LEU A 30 7.52 -4.78 -3.53
N THR A 31 8.11 -4.23 -2.47
CA THR A 31 7.59 -4.32 -1.10
C THR A 31 6.84 -3.05 -0.72
N GLY A 32 5.90 -3.18 0.23
CA GLY A 32 5.25 -2.00 0.83
C GLY A 32 6.24 -1.02 1.47
N THR A 33 7.34 -1.52 2.04
CA THR A 33 8.39 -0.67 2.62
C THR A 33 9.12 0.15 1.56
N MET A 34 9.40 -0.41 0.38
CA MET A 34 10.00 0.33 -0.73
C MET A 34 9.05 1.41 -1.26
N LEU A 35 7.76 1.10 -1.41
CA LEU A 35 6.76 2.10 -1.81
C LEU A 35 6.70 3.28 -0.84
N ILE A 36 6.66 3.02 0.47
CA ILE A 36 6.69 4.08 1.48
C ILE A 36 7.98 4.89 1.36
N ALA A 37 9.14 4.24 1.28
CA ALA A 37 10.43 4.93 1.21
C ALA A 37 10.53 5.85 -0.02
N LEU A 38 10.04 5.40 -1.18
CA LEU A 38 10.02 6.19 -2.41
C LEU A 38 9.00 7.33 -2.36
N SER A 39 7.90 7.16 -1.64
CA SER A 39 6.81 8.14 -1.57
C SER A 39 7.00 9.15 -0.44
N LEU A 40 7.77 8.83 0.59
CA LEU A 40 8.00 9.67 1.77
C LEU A 40 8.42 11.10 1.43
N PRO A 41 9.39 11.36 0.51
CA PRO A 41 9.79 12.72 0.17
C PRO A 41 8.65 13.56 -0.41
N LEU A 42 7.69 12.94 -1.11
CA LEU A 42 6.53 13.62 -1.68
C LEU A 42 5.56 14.11 -0.60
N THR A 43 5.62 13.51 0.59
CA THR A 43 4.73 13.86 1.71
C THR A 43 5.27 14.99 2.59
N PHE A 44 6.52 15.45 2.40
CA PHE A 44 7.12 16.50 3.23
C PHE A 44 6.48 17.88 3.08
N SER A 45 5.81 18.15 1.96
CA SER A 45 5.05 19.38 1.73
C SER A 45 3.60 19.30 2.20
N MET A 46 3.14 18.13 2.66
CA MET A 46 1.77 17.89 3.07
C MET A 46 1.57 18.22 4.56
N GLU A 47 0.32 18.48 4.93
CA GLU A 47 -0.08 18.52 6.34
C GLU A 47 0.17 17.13 6.98
N PRO A 48 0.73 17.06 8.20
CA PRO A 48 1.24 15.79 8.76
C PRO A 48 0.22 14.66 8.79
N VAL A 49 -1.04 14.95 9.12
CA VAL A 49 -2.10 13.92 9.16
C VAL A 49 -2.38 13.41 7.75
N SER A 50 -2.49 14.30 6.77
CA SER A 50 -2.72 13.95 5.37
C SER A 50 -1.59 13.10 4.78
N GLY A 51 -0.33 13.46 5.07
CA GLY A 51 0.85 12.69 4.64
C GLY A 51 0.89 11.29 5.24
N LEU A 52 0.66 11.17 6.56
CA LEU A 52 0.60 9.87 7.24
C LEU A 52 -0.52 8.98 6.72
N VAL A 53 -1.72 9.55 6.51
CA VAL A 53 -2.86 8.82 5.94
C VAL A 53 -2.50 8.23 4.58
N LEU A 54 -1.88 9.01 3.70
CA LEU A 54 -1.50 8.56 2.37
C LEU A 54 -0.47 7.42 2.44
N LEU A 55 0.58 7.55 3.26
CA LEU A 55 1.63 6.53 3.41
C LEU A 55 1.07 5.22 3.99
N VAL A 56 0.21 5.31 5.00
CA VAL A 56 -0.43 4.13 5.61
C VAL A 56 -1.39 3.46 4.62
N ALA A 57 -2.19 4.24 3.90
CA ALA A 57 -3.08 3.72 2.86
C ALA A 57 -2.30 2.98 1.75
N MET A 58 -1.18 3.54 1.30
CA MET A 58 -0.26 2.87 0.36
C MET A 58 0.32 1.59 0.91
N TYR A 59 0.74 1.57 2.18
CA TYR A 59 1.27 0.38 2.81
C TYR A 59 0.26 -0.75 2.87
N VAL A 60 -0.95 -0.46 3.37
CA VAL A 60 -2.04 -1.44 3.46
C VAL A 60 -2.38 -1.96 2.07
N GLY A 61 -2.52 -1.05 1.10
CA GLY A 61 -2.75 -1.41 -0.29
C GLY A 61 -1.65 -2.32 -0.86
N ALA A 62 -0.37 -2.02 -0.61
CA ALA A 62 0.75 -2.80 -1.12
C ALA A 62 0.86 -4.19 -0.50
N VAL A 63 0.58 -4.32 0.81
CA VAL A 63 0.51 -5.64 1.46
C VAL A 63 -0.62 -6.46 0.86
N SER A 64 -1.80 -5.86 0.66
CA SER A 64 -2.91 -6.51 -0.02
C SER A 64 -2.66 -6.75 -1.52
N GLY A 65 -1.87 -5.94 -2.21
CA GLY A 65 -1.50 -6.19 -3.61
C GLY A 65 -0.53 -7.37 -3.77
N GLY A 66 0.33 -7.60 -2.77
CA GLY A 66 1.34 -8.66 -2.78
C GLY A 66 0.78 -10.08 -2.90
N LEU A 67 -0.48 -10.30 -2.50
CA LEU A 67 -1.15 -11.60 -2.71
C LEU A 67 -1.41 -11.87 -4.20
N ILE A 68 -1.60 -10.84 -5.02
CA ILE A 68 -1.86 -11.01 -6.46
C ILE A 68 -0.64 -11.62 -7.15
N SER A 69 0.56 -11.07 -6.91
CA SER A 69 1.81 -11.58 -7.47
C SER A 69 2.22 -12.92 -6.85
N ALA A 70 2.02 -13.11 -5.55
CA ALA A 70 2.32 -14.38 -4.88
C ALA A 70 1.42 -15.52 -5.39
N THR A 71 0.11 -15.30 -5.52
CA THR A 71 -0.84 -16.35 -5.90
C THR A 71 -0.84 -16.63 -7.41
N LEU A 72 -0.97 -15.58 -8.25
CA LEU A 72 -1.12 -15.77 -9.70
C LEU A 72 0.20 -16.08 -10.40
N LEU A 73 1.30 -15.47 -9.94
CA LEU A 73 2.60 -15.55 -10.61
C LEU A 73 3.61 -16.41 -9.85
N ARG A 74 3.30 -16.85 -8.63
CA ARG A 74 4.25 -17.56 -7.74
C ARG A 74 5.58 -16.82 -7.54
N MET A 75 5.54 -15.49 -7.64
CA MET A 75 6.70 -14.61 -7.46
C MET A 75 6.40 -13.62 -6.32
N PRO A 76 6.55 -14.05 -5.05
CA PRO A 76 6.18 -13.24 -3.90
C PRO A 76 7.11 -12.03 -3.76
N GLY A 77 6.54 -10.88 -3.40
CA GLY A 77 7.29 -9.65 -3.15
C GLY A 77 7.97 -9.60 -1.77
N THR A 78 7.54 -10.42 -0.81
CA THR A 78 8.11 -10.46 0.54
C THR A 78 8.35 -11.91 1.01
N PRO A 79 9.30 -12.15 1.93
CA PRO A 79 9.52 -13.48 2.52
C PRO A 79 8.27 -14.06 3.21
N ALA A 80 7.45 -13.20 3.82
CA ALA A 80 6.23 -13.61 4.51
C ALA A 80 5.15 -14.14 3.55
N ALA A 81 5.18 -13.72 2.28
CA ALA A 81 4.22 -14.13 1.26
C ALA A 81 4.57 -15.45 0.56
N ILE A 82 5.65 -16.15 0.97
CA ILE A 82 6.02 -17.45 0.36
C ILE A 82 4.90 -18.47 0.55
N MET A 83 4.33 -18.58 1.77
CA MET A 83 3.23 -19.50 2.01
C MET A 83 1.99 -19.12 1.20
N THR A 84 1.77 -17.83 0.90
CA THR A 84 0.68 -17.37 0.02
C THR A 84 0.78 -17.94 -1.40
N THR A 85 1.98 -18.30 -1.88
CA THR A 85 2.15 -18.98 -3.17
C THR A 85 1.63 -20.42 -3.19
N LEU A 86 1.54 -21.04 -2.00
CA LEU A 86 1.06 -22.41 -1.79
C LEU A 86 -0.41 -22.43 -1.34
N ASP A 87 -0.78 -21.52 -0.43
CA ASP A 87 -2.12 -21.44 0.18
C ASP A 87 -3.17 -20.79 -0.74
N GLY A 88 -2.74 -20.06 -1.77
CA GLY A 88 -3.64 -19.30 -2.66
C GLY A 88 -4.31 -20.11 -3.76
N PHE A 89 -4.19 -21.45 -3.77
CA PHE A 89 -4.64 -22.34 -4.85
C PHE A 89 -5.57 -23.47 -4.36
#